data_AF-A0A7V9RGF3-F1
#
_entry.id   AF-A0A7V9RGF3-F1
#
_cell.length_a   1.000
_cell.length_b   1.000
_cell.length_c   1.000
_cell.angle_alpha   90.00
_cell.angle_beta   90.00
_cell.angle_gamma   90.00
#
_symmetry.space_group_name_H-M   'P 1'
#
loop_
_entity.id
_entity.type
_entity.pdbx_description
1 polymer ?
#
loop_
_entity_poly.entity_id
_entity_poly.type
_entity_poly.pdbx_seq_one_letter_code
_entity_poly.pdbx_strand_id
1 'polypeptide(L)'
;MRSSAFVFASLLIACGGTEAGDDDIGPITEDEPVFTIVSSDITVMPGEEFTKCFYFTTPNTDKVVINKWVSDMTPGSHHMIMFRTITGDQPADGTVDDCSGSVAVPIYGTQLPHEEVAFPSDDGKG
;
A
#
# COMPACT_ATOMS: atom_id res chain seq x y z
N MET A 1 61.67 -46.43 -23.32
CA MET A 1 61.45 -45.89 -24.67
C MET A 1 59.96 -45.78 -24.92
N ARG A 2 59.49 -44.59 -25.36
CA ARG A 2 58.13 -44.20 -25.81
C ARG A 2 57.10 -43.99 -24.67
N SER A 3 56.90 -42.76 -24.18
CA SER A 3 56.07 -41.66 -24.71
C SER A 3 54.59 -42.02 -24.85
N SER A 4 53.73 -41.33 -24.08
CA SER A 4 52.73 -40.38 -24.62
C SER A 4 51.96 -39.71 -23.48
N ALA A 5 52.09 -38.39 -23.38
CA ALA A 5 51.26 -37.52 -22.57
C ALA A 5 49.97 -37.17 -23.36
N PHE A 6 48.81 -37.23 -22.70
CA PHE A 6 47.57 -36.69 -23.23
C PHE A 6 47.10 -35.56 -22.32
N VAL A 7 47.25 -34.32 -22.81
CA VAL A 7 46.64 -33.11 -22.25
C VAL A 7 45.23 -33.05 -22.81
N PHE A 8 44.23 -33.22 -21.95
CA PHE A 8 42.83 -32.95 -22.31
C PHE A 8 42.54 -31.47 -22.03
N ALA A 9 42.46 -30.68 -23.10
CA ALA A 9 41.94 -29.33 -23.09
C ALA A 9 40.40 -29.39 -23.04
N SER A 10 39.82 -29.03 -21.90
CA SER A 10 38.37 -28.89 -21.77
C SER A 10 37.93 -27.55 -22.38
N LEU A 11 37.12 -27.64 -23.44
CA LEU A 11 36.49 -26.51 -24.11
C LEU A 11 35.52 -25.78 -23.18
N LEU A 12 35.66 -24.46 -23.10
CA LEU A 12 34.67 -23.51 -22.58
C LEU A 12 33.47 -23.48 -23.55
N ILE A 13 32.36 -24.11 -23.17
CA ILE A 13 31.05 -23.88 -23.79
C ILE A 13 30.40 -22.71 -23.05
N ALA A 14 30.55 -21.51 -23.62
CA ALA A 14 29.76 -20.34 -23.25
C ALA A 14 28.39 -20.44 -23.95
N CYS A 15 27.38 -20.93 -23.23
CA CYS A 15 25.99 -20.70 -23.61
C CYS A 15 25.54 -19.40 -22.94
N GLY A 16 25.41 -18.34 -23.73
CA GLY A 16 24.73 -17.12 -23.35
C GLY A 16 23.27 -17.43 -23.05
N GLY A 17 22.93 -17.46 -21.76
CA GLY A 17 21.57 -17.33 -21.30
C GLY A 17 21.27 -15.85 -21.13
N THR A 18 20.24 -15.37 -21.81
CA THR A 18 19.58 -14.10 -21.50
C THR A 18 19.25 -14.11 -20.01
N GLU A 19 19.94 -13.29 -19.23
CA GLU A 19 19.58 -13.01 -17.84
C GLU A 19 18.22 -12.31 -17.90
N ALA A 20 17.16 -13.07 -17.63
CA ALA A 20 15.94 -12.48 -17.12
C ALA A 20 16.36 -11.75 -15.84
N GLY A 21 16.20 -10.43 -15.82
CA GLY A 21 16.30 -9.66 -14.59
C GLY A 21 15.29 -10.23 -13.62
N ASP A 22 15.77 -11.08 -12.73
CA ASP A 22 15.15 -11.37 -11.45
C ASP A 22 15.29 -10.07 -10.67
N ASP A 23 14.31 -9.18 -10.85
CA ASP A 23 14.12 -8.08 -9.92
C ASP A 23 13.79 -8.74 -8.58
N ASP A 24 14.85 -9.06 -7.82
CA ASP A 24 14.83 -9.53 -6.44
C ASP A 24 14.22 -8.42 -5.58
N ILE A 25 12.91 -8.27 -5.71
CA ILE A 25 12.10 -7.62 -4.70
C ILE A 25 12.12 -8.60 -3.55
N GLY A 26 13.11 -8.42 -2.67
CA GLY A 26 13.28 -9.22 -1.46
C GLY A 26 11.96 -9.37 -0.70
N PRO A 27 11.85 -10.37 0.20
CA PRO A 27 10.58 -10.75 0.78
C PRO A 27 9.85 -9.54 1.35
N ILE A 28 8.72 -9.18 0.72
CA ILE A 28 7.73 -8.27 1.30
C ILE A 28 7.27 -8.93 2.59
N THR A 29 7.80 -8.46 3.72
CA THR A 29 7.29 -8.86 5.02
C THR A 29 5.86 -8.36 5.10
N GLU A 30 4.89 -9.26 5.16
CA GLU A 30 3.45 -8.94 5.11
C GLU A 30 2.99 -7.99 6.25
N ASP A 31 3.86 -7.74 7.23
CA ASP A 31 3.57 -6.92 8.40
C ASP A 31 3.93 -5.43 8.24
N GLU A 32 4.70 -5.03 7.22
CA GLU A 32 5.07 -3.63 7.01
C GLU A 32 4.14 -2.93 6.01
N PRO A 33 3.50 -1.81 6.38
CA PRO A 33 2.60 -1.11 5.48
C PRO A 33 3.38 -0.42 4.34
N VAL A 34 2.90 -0.59 3.10
CA VAL A 34 3.48 0.07 1.91
C VAL A 34 3.43 1.60 2.04
N PHE A 35 2.39 2.14 2.67
CA PHE A 35 2.31 3.53 3.08
C PHE A 35 1.40 3.65 4.32
N THR A 36 1.60 4.70 5.10
CA THR A 36 0.79 5.02 6.28
C THR A 36 0.20 6.41 6.12
N ILE A 37 -1.07 6.57 6.51
CA ILE A 37 -1.76 7.86 6.55
C ILE A 37 -1.97 8.22 8.01
N VAL A 38 -1.59 9.44 8.39
CA VAL A 38 -1.84 9.98 9.73
C VAL A 38 -2.60 11.29 9.55
N SER A 39 -3.81 11.37 10.10
CA SER A 39 -4.59 12.60 10.08
C SER A 39 -3.98 13.65 11.00
N SER A 40 -4.29 14.91 10.74
CA SER A 40 -4.04 15.99 11.70
C SER A 40 -4.80 15.75 13.01
N ASP A 41 -4.26 16.26 14.12
CA ASP A 41 -4.96 16.25 15.40
C ASP A 41 -6.26 17.04 15.33
N ILE A 42 -7.33 16.48 15.90
CA ILE A 42 -8.64 17.11 15.99
C ILE A 42 -9.03 17.19 17.47
N THR A 43 -9.31 18.39 17.95
CA THR A 43 -9.78 18.60 19.32
C THR A 43 -11.29 18.47 19.38
N VAL A 44 -11.78 17.63 20.28
CA VAL A 44 -13.22 17.44 20.57
C VAL A 44 -13.50 17.95 21.98
N MET A 45 -14.45 18.86 22.15
CA MET A 45 -14.85 19.33 23.47
C MET A 45 -15.89 18.38 24.11
N PRO A 46 -16.03 18.39 25.45
CA PRO A 46 -17.04 17.56 26.11
C PRO A 46 -18.45 17.81 25.56
N GLY A 47 -19.13 16.74 25.13
CA GLY A 47 -20.49 16.79 24.58
C GLY A 47 -20.56 17.15 23.09
N GLU A 48 -19.43 17.37 22.42
CA GLU A 48 -19.39 17.53 20.96
C GLU A 48 -19.37 16.20 20.24
N GLU A 49 -20.06 16.15 19.11
CA GLU A 49 -19.98 15.08 18.13
C GLU A 49 -19.96 15.73 16.75
N PHE A 50 -18.96 15.40 15.93
CA PHE A 50 -18.85 15.91 14.57
C PHE A 50 -18.14 14.89 13.67
N THR A 51 -18.35 15.04 12.36
CA THR A 51 -17.62 14.31 11.33
C THR A 51 -16.66 15.28 10.65
N LYS A 52 -15.38 14.92 10.53
CA LYS A 52 -14.38 15.70 9.82
C LYS A 52 -13.79 14.91 8.67
N CYS A 53 -13.44 15.60 7.61
CA CYS A 53 -12.75 15.02 6.46
C CYS A 53 -11.31 15.51 6.44
N PHE A 54 -10.38 14.57 6.39
CA PHE A 54 -8.96 14.81 6.20
C PHE A 54 -8.57 14.40 4.78
N TYR A 55 -7.89 15.28 4.06
CA TYR A 55 -7.54 15.05 2.65
C TYR A 55 -6.06 14.72 2.52
N PHE A 56 -5.76 13.75 1.66
CA PHE A 56 -4.40 13.32 1.37
C PHE A 56 -4.34 12.74 -0.04
N THR A 57 -3.14 12.73 -0.61
CA THR A 57 -2.84 12.03 -1.86
C THR A 57 -1.90 10.86 -1.54
N THR A 58 -2.20 9.67 -2.07
CA THR A 58 -1.28 8.54 -1.91
C THR A 58 0.03 8.84 -2.65
N PRO A 59 1.20 8.48 -2.10
CA PRO A 59 2.47 8.71 -2.79
C PRO A 59 2.63 7.80 -4.03
N ASN A 60 1.82 6.74 -4.14
CA ASN A 60 1.84 5.80 -5.24
C ASN A 60 1.30 6.43 -6.53
N THR A 61 2.15 6.47 -7.56
CA THR A 61 1.75 6.91 -8.91
C THR A 61 1.31 5.76 -9.82
N ASP A 62 1.62 4.52 -9.41
CA ASP A 62 1.28 3.32 -10.14
C ASP A 62 -0.07 2.75 -9.70
N LYS A 63 -0.71 1.99 -10.60
CA LYS A 63 -1.90 1.21 -10.23
C LYS A 63 -1.48 0.09 -9.29
N VAL A 64 -2.00 0.13 -8.07
CA VAL A 64 -1.77 -0.90 -7.06
C VAL A 64 -3.09 -1.54 -6.62
N VAL A 65 -3.00 -2.79 -6.20
CA VAL A 65 -4.10 -3.51 -5.55
C VAL A 65 -3.88 -3.44 -4.05
N ILE A 66 -4.95 -3.20 -3.30
CA ILE A 66 -4.91 -3.18 -1.84
C ILE A 66 -5.25 -4.58 -1.36
N ASN A 67 -4.30 -5.27 -0.74
CA ASN A 67 -4.48 -6.60 -0.18
C ASN A 67 -4.81 -6.60 1.32
N LYS A 68 -4.50 -5.52 2.04
CA LYS A 68 -4.76 -5.38 3.48
C LYS A 68 -5.01 -3.93 3.86
N TRP A 69 -5.97 -3.71 4.75
CA TRP A 69 -6.15 -2.48 5.50
C TRP A 69 -5.81 -2.72 6.97
N VAL A 70 -5.14 -1.76 7.60
CA VAL A 70 -4.93 -1.68 9.05
C VAL A 70 -5.33 -0.27 9.46
N SER A 71 -6.11 -0.14 10.53
CA SER A 71 -6.50 1.17 11.05
C SER A 71 -6.50 1.22 12.56
N ASP A 72 -6.14 2.38 13.08
CA ASP A 72 -6.12 2.71 14.51
C ASP A 72 -6.78 4.08 14.71
N MET A 73 -7.77 4.13 15.60
CA MET A 73 -8.48 5.35 15.97
C MET A 73 -8.01 5.83 17.33
N THR A 74 -7.77 7.13 17.44
CA THR A 74 -7.51 7.78 18.74
C THR A 74 -8.77 7.77 19.62
N PRO A 75 -8.62 7.79 20.96
CA PRO A 75 -9.77 7.94 21.87
C PRO A 75 -10.65 9.15 21.50
N GLY A 76 -11.97 8.93 21.47
CA GLY A 76 -12.96 9.94 21.06
C GLY A 76 -13.52 9.72 19.65
N SER A 77 -12.80 9.03 18.78
CA SER A 77 -13.30 8.57 17.48
C SER A 77 -14.08 7.27 17.63
N HIS A 78 -15.10 7.07 16.80
CA HIS A 78 -15.90 5.83 16.79
C HIS A 78 -16.30 5.34 15.40
N HIS A 79 -16.26 6.20 14.37
CA HIS A 79 -16.50 5.85 12.97
C HIS A 79 -15.33 6.39 12.13
N MET A 80 -14.76 5.56 11.25
CA MET A 80 -13.80 5.98 10.24
C MET A 80 -14.23 5.44 8.88
N ILE A 81 -14.24 6.30 7.86
CA ILE A 81 -14.55 5.93 6.49
C ILE A 81 -13.50 6.56 5.58
N MET A 82 -12.88 5.75 4.74
CA MET A 82 -11.98 6.21 3.69
C MET A 82 -12.74 6.28 2.37
N PHE A 83 -12.62 7.41 1.70
CA PHE A 83 -13.18 7.62 0.38
C PHE A 83 -12.08 7.86 -0.64
N ARG A 84 -12.34 7.51 -1.89
CA ARG A 84 -11.57 7.99 -3.04
C ARG A 84 -12.38 9.03 -3.81
N THR A 85 -11.71 10.07 -4.28
CA THR A 85 -12.30 11.00 -5.25
C THR A 85 -12.29 10.38 -6.65
N ILE A 86 -13.33 10.65 -7.45
CA ILE A 86 -13.41 10.13 -8.83
C ILE A 86 -12.73 11.10 -9.81
N THR A 87 -12.89 12.40 -9.58
CA THR A 87 -12.41 13.45 -10.49
C THR A 87 -11.01 13.97 -10.13
N GLY A 88 -10.47 13.56 -8.98
CA GLY A 88 -9.23 14.12 -8.43
C GLY A 88 -9.41 15.49 -7.78
N ASP A 89 -10.63 16.04 -7.78
CA ASP A 89 -10.93 17.31 -7.12
C ASP A 89 -11.07 17.07 -5.61
N GLN A 90 -10.01 17.39 -4.86
CA GLN A 90 -10.05 17.48 -3.40
C GLN A 90 -9.35 18.75 -2.91
N PRO A 91 -9.67 19.23 -1.70
CA PRO A 91 -8.84 20.20 -1.00
C PRO A 91 -7.38 19.76 -0.90
N ALA A 92 -6.48 20.71 -0.64
CA ALA A 92 -5.05 20.43 -0.51
C ALA A 92 -4.78 19.39 0.59
N ASP A 93 -3.77 18.53 0.38
CA ASP A 93 -3.32 17.55 1.37
C ASP A 93 -3.09 18.20 2.74
N GLY A 94 -3.52 17.53 3.80
CA GLY A 94 -3.45 18.02 5.18
C GLY A 94 -4.65 18.87 5.62
N THR A 95 -5.52 19.28 4.69
CA THR A 95 -6.74 20.03 5.03
C THR A 95 -7.68 19.18 5.87
N VAL A 96 -8.31 19.81 6.86
CA VAL A 96 -9.42 19.24 7.64
C VAL A 96 -10.64 20.15 7.55
N ASP A 97 -11.79 19.61 7.14
CA ASP A 97 -13.05 20.35 7.05
C ASP A 97 -14.28 19.53 7.50
N ASP A 98 -15.48 20.11 7.37
CA ASP A 98 -16.76 19.52 7.78
C ASP A 98 -17.35 18.54 6.74
N CYS A 99 -16.52 17.93 5.88
CA CYS A 99 -16.96 16.97 4.86
C CYS A 99 -17.99 17.53 3.86
N SER A 100 -17.93 18.82 3.54
CA SER A 100 -18.89 19.47 2.63
C SER A 100 -18.60 19.21 1.13
N GLY A 101 -17.61 18.37 0.82
CA GLY A 101 -17.08 18.14 -0.52
C GLY A 101 -17.92 17.25 -1.45
N SER A 102 -17.43 17.14 -2.68
CA SER A 102 -18.03 16.46 -3.84
C SER A 102 -18.15 14.93 -3.70
N VAL A 103 -18.76 14.30 -4.73
CA VAL A 103 -18.93 12.85 -4.89
C VAL A 103 -17.64 12.07 -4.62
N ALA A 104 -17.65 11.30 -3.54
CA ALA A 104 -16.58 10.38 -3.18
C ALA A 104 -17.12 8.96 -3.06
N VAL A 105 -16.30 7.96 -3.38
CA VAL A 105 -16.68 6.54 -3.30
C VAL A 105 -16.06 5.95 -2.05
N PRO A 106 -16.85 5.37 -1.12
CA PRO A 106 -16.29 4.71 0.05
C PRO A 106 -15.53 3.46 -0.37
N ILE A 107 -14.33 3.28 0.15
CA ILE A 107 -13.45 2.14 -0.17
C ILE A 107 -13.04 1.32 1.05
N TYR A 108 -13.16 1.90 2.25
CA TYR A 108 -12.91 1.23 3.53
C TYR A 108 -13.71 1.93 4.63
N GLY A 109 -14.12 1.19 5.65
CA GLY A 109 -14.75 1.77 6.83
C GLY A 109 -14.80 0.81 8.00
N THR A 110 -14.72 1.37 9.21
CA THR A 110 -14.75 0.62 10.47
C THR A 110 -15.37 1.44 11.59
N GLN A 111 -15.87 0.76 12.61
CA GLN A 111 -16.34 1.34 13.88
C GLN A 111 -15.54 0.83 15.09
N LEU A 112 -14.49 0.05 14.84
CA LEU A 112 -13.65 -0.53 15.88
C LEU A 112 -12.42 0.36 16.09
N PRO A 113 -11.98 0.58 17.35
CA PRO A 113 -10.79 1.39 17.63
C PRO A 113 -9.53 0.90 16.92
N HIS A 114 -9.43 -0.41 16.69
CA HIS A 114 -8.40 -1.03 15.87
C HIS A 114 -9.08 -2.06 14.98
N GLU A 115 -8.72 -2.12 13.70
CA GLU A 115 -9.27 -3.09 12.75
C GLU A 115 -8.24 -3.46 11.67
N GLU A 116 -8.18 -4.75 11.36
CA GLU A 116 -7.39 -5.30 10.24
C GLU A 116 -8.30 -6.06 9.29
N VAL A 117 -8.25 -5.71 8.00
CA VAL A 117 -9.00 -6.40 6.95
C VAL A 117 -8.03 -6.85 5.87
N ALA A 118 -7.74 -8.16 5.84
CA ALA A 118 -7.03 -8.79 4.75
C ALA A 118 -8.04 -9.23 3.67
N PHE A 119 -7.78 -8.83 2.43
CA PHE A 119 -8.50 -9.36 1.28
C PHE A 119 -7.94 -10.72 0.89
N PRO A 120 -8.76 -11.60 0.28
CA PRO A 120 -8.25 -12.81 -0.35
C PRO A 120 -7.11 -12.49 -1.32
N SER A 121 -6.18 -13.43 -1.50
CA SER A 121 -4.99 -13.30 -2.35
C SER A 121 -5.29 -13.26 -3.87
N ASP A 122 -6.46 -12.76 -4.27
CA ASP A 122 -6.83 -12.54 -5.66
C ASP A 122 -6.05 -11.32 -6.18
N ASP A 123 -5.36 -11.48 -7.32
CA ASP A 123 -4.56 -10.44 -7.97
C ASP A 123 -5.42 -9.39 -8.71
N GLY A 124 -6.73 -9.42 -8.48
CA GLY A 124 -7.71 -8.51 -9.09
C GLY A 124 -8.05 -8.90 -10.53
N LYS A 125 -7.80 -10.16 -10.93
CA LYS A 125 -8.17 -10.69 -12.25
C LYS A 125 -9.33 -11.68 -12.23
N GLY A 126 -9.77 -12.11 -11.05
CA GLY A 126 -10.87 -13.08 -10.88
C GLY A 126 -10.42 -14.54 -10.99
#